data_AF-A0A943NSZ6-F1
#
_entry.id   AF-A0A943NSZ6-F1
#
_cell.length_a   1.000
_cell.length_b   1.000
_cell.length_c   1.000
_cell.angle_alpha   90.00
_cell.angle_beta   90.00
_cell.angle_gamma   90.00
#
_symmetry.space_group_name_H-M   'P 1'
#
loop_
_entity.id
_entity.type
_entity.pdbx_description
1 polymer ?
#
loop_
_entity_poly.entity_id
_entity_poly.type
_entity_poly.pdbx_seq_one_letter_code
_entity_poly.pdbx_strand_id
1 'polypeptide(L)'
;MALTNNVFSVLKTIALSDEKLNQRQLAEETELSLGSVNSAVKTLEDQGLIEEGLITPKGLEALKPYEVKNAIIMAAGLSSRFAPISYEKPKGVLKVRGEVLIERQIHQLLEAGITDITVVVGYKKEYFFYLEEKYGVKIVVNPDYATRNNNSTLWYVKDQLDNTYICSSDDYFTQNPFEHYVYEAYYSATYVAGETDEWCLKEGRGGRITGVEIGGSNSWIMLGHVYFDRQFSKKFVDILEAVYDKPETVDMLWEEIYVRHIKELSMTIRKYPDGVIYEFDSLDELRQFDPAFIENIDSEIFDNIVSVLHCQKKDIHGFYPLKQGLTNLSAHFIVGYGDDAQEYVYRHPGVGTEKLVDRAAEEAGLRLARELGLDNTFIYEDQKEGWKISKFVKNAQNLDPHNPEQLKR
;
A
#
# COMPACT_ATOMS: atom_id res chain seq x y z
N MET A 1 8.64 7.39 35.06
CA MET A 1 9.33 8.53 34.42
C MET A 1 9.53 8.14 32.97
N ALA A 2 9.27 9.01 32.00
CA ALA A 2 9.50 8.67 30.59
C ALA A 2 11.00 8.43 30.36
N LEU A 3 11.34 7.37 29.63
CA LEU A 3 12.73 7.10 29.25
C LEU A 3 13.16 8.13 28.20
N THR A 4 14.43 8.54 28.23
CA THR A 4 15.02 9.25 27.09
C THR A 4 15.29 8.26 25.97
N ASN A 5 15.40 8.72 24.72
CA ASN A 5 15.63 7.85 23.56
C ASN A 5 16.84 6.91 23.76
N ASN A 6 17.99 7.44 24.19
CA ASN A 6 19.18 6.60 24.44
C ASN A 6 18.96 5.56 25.54
N VAL A 7 18.27 5.92 26.63
CA VAL A 7 17.98 5.00 27.74
C VAL A 7 17.00 3.92 27.29
N PHE A 8 15.98 4.29 26.52
CA PHE A 8 15.06 3.36 25.90
C PHE A 8 15.78 2.39 24.96
N SER A 9 16.61 2.89 24.03
CA SER A 9 17.30 2.06 23.04
C SER A 9 18.18 1.01 23.71
N VAL A 10 18.95 1.41 24.73
CA VAL A 10 19.79 0.46 25.49
C VAL A 10 18.95 -0.54 26.28
N LEU A 11 17.88 -0.10 26.95
CA LEU A 11 17.02 -0.99 27.73
C LEU A 11 16.29 -2.00 26.82
N LYS A 12 15.79 -1.56 25.66
CA LYS A 12 15.17 -2.40 24.64
C LYS A 12 16.15 -3.47 24.15
N THR A 13 17.37 -3.10 23.80
CA THR A 13 18.38 -4.05 23.33
C THR A 13 18.73 -5.09 24.40
N ILE A 14 18.85 -4.67 25.67
CA ILE A 14 19.06 -5.62 26.78
C ILE A 14 17.84 -6.54 26.96
N ALA A 15 16.62 -6.03 26.80
CA ALA A 15 15.39 -6.81 26.96
C ALA A 15 15.20 -7.89 25.89
N LEU A 16 15.66 -7.63 24.67
CA LEU A 16 15.50 -8.50 23.50
C LEU A 16 16.69 -9.44 23.30
N SER A 17 17.76 -9.29 24.08
CA SER A 17 18.92 -10.17 24.02
C SER A 17 18.78 -11.34 24.98
N ASP A 18 19.03 -12.55 24.49
CA ASP A 18 19.12 -13.76 25.29
C ASP A 18 20.44 -13.85 26.09
N GLU A 19 21.40 -12.96 25.80
CA GLU A 19 22.73 -12.94 26.39
C GLU A 19 23.06 -11.60 27.05
N LYS A 20 23.99 -11.64 28.01
CA LYS A 20 24.52 -10.42 28.62
C LYS A 20 25.47 -9.72 27.65
N LEU A 21 25.05 -8.57 27.14
CA LEU A 21 25.84 -7.74 26.24
C LEU A 21 26.80 -6.82 27.01
N ASN A 22 28.03 -6.67 26.51
CA ASN A 22 28.94 -5.63 26.98
C ASN A 22 28.65 -4.27 26.31
N GLN A 23 29.21 -3.19 26.83
CA GLN A 23 28.92 -1.83 26.38
C GLN A 23 29.35 -1.56 24.92
N ARG A 24 30.33 -2.30 24.39
CA ARG A 24 30.70 -2.17 22.96
C ARG A 24 29.69 -2.86 22.05
N GLN A 25 29.21 -4.04 22.43
CA GLN A 25 28.12 -4.72 21.72
C GLN A 25 26.84 -3.88 21.74
N LEU A 26 26.49 -3.32 22.90
CA LEU A 26 25.35 -2.40 23.01
C LEU A 26 25.49 -1.17 22.12
N ALA A 27 26.71 -0.62 21.99
CA ALA A 27 26.97 0.53 21.11
C ALA A 27 26.81 0.18 19.63
N GLU A 28 27.21 -1.03 19.23
CA GLU A 28 27.03 -1.53 17.86
C GLU A 28 25.55 -1.76 17.55
N GLU A 29 24.84 -2.50 18.40
CA GLU A 29 23.42 -2.84 18.25
C GLU A 29 22.48 -1.62 18.26
N THR A 30 22.79 -0.61 19.07
CA THR A 30 21.96 0.61 19.19
C THR A 30 22.39 1.74 18.27
N GLU A 31 23.51 1.58 17.56
CA GLU A 31 24.19 2.64 16.79
C GLU A 31 24.53 3.90 17.62
N LEU A 32 24.58 3.78 18.94
CA LEU A 32 24.92 4.88 19.84
C LEU A 32 26.42 4.95 20.11
N SER A 33 26.92 6.14 20.42
CA SER A 33 28.30 6.28 20.88
C SER A 33 28.52 5.56 22.21
N LEU A 34 29.71 4.99 22.41
CA LEU A 34 30.05 4.28 23.66
C LEU A 34 29.83 5.15 24.92
N GLY A 35 30.06 6.46 24.83
CA GLY A 35 29.78 7.41 25.91
C GLY A 35 28.28 7.55 26.23
N SER A 36 27.44 7.55 25.19
CA SER A 36 25.97 7.56 25.34
C SER A 36 25.47 6.27 25.97
N VAL A 37 25.99 5.12 25.51
CA VAL A 37 25.69 3.80 26.10
C VAL A 37 26.09 3.76 27.57
N ASN A 38 27.32 4.15 27.92
CA ASN A 38 27.77 4.17 29.32
C ASN A 38 26.87 5.05 30.21
N SER A 39 26.46 6.21 29.69
CA SER A 39 25.55 7.12 30.41
C SER A 39 24.16 6.52 30.58
N ALA A 40 23.65 5.84 29.54
CA ALA A 40 22.36 5.15 29.57
C ALA A 40 22.38 3.96 30.53
N VAL A 41 23.38 3.08 30.45
CA VAL A 41 23.58 1.94 31.36
C VAL A 41 23.62 2.41 32.82
N LYS A 42 24.42 3.43 33.13
CA LYS A 42 24.46 3.99 34.49
C LYS A 42 23.09 4.48 34.95
N THR A 43 22.36 5.17 34.07
CA THR A 43 21.00 5.65 34.37
C THR A 43 20.04 4.48 34.63
N LEU A 44 20.16 3.39 33.88
CA LEU A 44 19.34 2.18 34.07
C LEU A 44 19.67 1.49 35.40
N GLU A 45 20.93 1.37 35.77
CA GLU A 45 21.39 0.82 37.05
C GLU A 45 20.94 1.68 38.24
N ASP A 46 21.15 3.00 38.16
CA ASP A 46 20.73 3.96 39.20
C ASP A 46 19.21 3.93 39.43
N GLN A 47 18.43 3.59 38.40
CA GLN A 47 16.98 3.42 38.47
C GLN A 47 16.54 1.99 38.82
N GLY A 48 17.45 1.03 38.92
CA GLY A 48 17.17 -0.39 39.16
C GLY A 48 16.39 -1.07 38.02
N LEU A 49 16.53 -0.55 36.79
CA LEU A 49 15.91 -1.12 35.58
C LEU A 49 16.73 -2.26 35.00
N ILE A 50 18.04 -2.26 35.28
CA ILE A 50 18.94 -3.37 35.00
C ILE A 50 19.75 -3.70 36.26
N GLU A 51 20.17 -4.95 36.39
CA GLU A 51 21.03 -5.44 37.45
C GLU A 51 22.06 -6.40 36.83
N GLU A 52 23.34 -6.17 37.13
CA GLU A 52 24.46 -6.91 36.52
C GLU A 52 24.37 -7.03 34.99
N GLY A 53 23.88 -5.99 34.30
CA GLY A 53 23.74 -5.97 32.84
C GLY A 53 22.57 -6.79 32.28
N LEU A 54 21.68 -7.29 33.13
CA LEU A 54 20.44 -7.97 32.75
C LEU A 54 19.23 -7.12 33.10
N ILE A 55 18.14 -7.28 32.35
CA ILE A 55 16.90 -6.56 32.63
C ILE A 55 16.23 -7.05 33.91
N THR A 56 15.73 -6.12 34.74
CA THR A 56 14.93 -6.45 35.93
C THR A 56 13.44 -6.46 35.59
N PRO A 57 12.57 -7.02 36.46
CA PRO A 57 11.12 -6.85 36.32
C PRO A 57 10.69 -5.38 36.23
N LYS A 58 11.37 -4.49 36.97
CA LYS A 58 11.12 -3.04 36.90
C LYS A 58 11.52 -2.46 35.54
N GLY A 59 12.59 -2.97 34.92
CA GLY A 59 12.99 -2.63 33.56
C GLY A 59 11.93 -3.02 32.52
N LEU A 60 11.37 -4.22 32.62
CA LEU A 60 10.27 -4.68 31.76
C LEU A 60 9.02 -3.79 31.94
N GLU A 61 8.65 -3.47 33.18
CA GLU A 61 7.54 -2.52 33.44
C GLU A 61 7.79 -1.12 32.85
N ALA A 62 9.06 -0.67 32.82
CA ALA A 62 9.42 0.61 32.21
C ALA A 62 9.33 0.60 30.67
N LEU A 63 9.39 -0.57 30.02
CA LEU A 63 9.21 -0.72 28.58
C LEU A 63 7.74 -0.83 28.16
N LYS A 64 6.83 -1.26 29.04
CA LYS A 64 5.39 -1.42 28.72
C LYS A 64 4.73 -0.23 28.01
N PRO A 65 5.02 1.05 28.33
CA PRO A 65 4.43 2.18 27.61
C PRO A 65 4.84 2.27 26.13
N TYR A 66 5.93 1.61 25.74
CA TYR A 66 6.50 1.59 24.40
C TYR A 66 6.20 0.29 23.65
N GLU A 67 5.54 -0.67 24.31
CA GLU A 67 5.13 -1.93 23.70
C GLU A 67 4.08 -1.64 22.61
N VAL A 68 4.29 -2.22 21.44
CA VAL A 68 3.32 -2.18 20.35
C VAL A 68 2.10 -3.01 20.74
N LYS A 69 0.92 -2.41 20.66
CA LYS A 69 -0.33 -3.05 21.09
C LYS A 69 -1.01 -3.83 19.99
N ASN A 70 -0.95 -3.33 18.77
CA ASN A 70 -1.62 -3.92 17.63
C ASN A 70 -1.06 -3.39 16.29
N ALA A 71 -1.54 -3.99 15.20
CA ALA A 71 -1.33 -3.50 13.85
C ALA A 71 -2.67 -3.44 13.09
N ILE A 72 -2.77 -2.46 12.21
CA ILE A 72 -3.87 -2.26 11.29
C ILE A 72 -3.31 -2.33 9.87
N ILE A 73 -3.83 -3.28 9.08
CA ILE A 73 -3.47 -3.42 7.66
C ILE A 73 -4.63 -2.87 6.82
N MET A 74 -4.34 -1.82 6.04
CA MET A 74 -5.28 -1.17 5.14
C MET A 74 -5.35 -1.94 3.80
N ALA A 75 -6.47 -2.63 3.57
CA ALA A 75 -6.70 -3.50 2.42
C ALA A 75 -8.03 -3.19 1.68
N ALA A 76 -8.59 -1.99 1.88
CA ALA A 76 -9.91 -1.64 1.36
C ALA A 76 -9.92 -1.08 -0.08
N GLY A 77 -8.75 -0.66 -0.58
CA GLY A 77 -8.61 0.04 -1.85
C GLY A 77 -8.81 -0.84 -3.09
N LEU A 78 -9.17 -0.20 -4.21
CA LEU A 78 -9.41 -0.87 -5.50
C LEU A 78 -8.11 -1.20 -6.27
N SER A 79 -7.00 -0.54 -5.94
CA SER A 79 -5.73 -0.65 -6.68
C SER A 79 -5.90 -0.49 -8.21
N SER A 80 -6.61 0.55 -8.66
CA SER A 80 -6.99 0.74 -10.07
C SER A 80 -5.81 0.80 -11.04
N ARG A 81 -4.61 1.16 -10.56
CA ARG A 81 -3.37 1.16 -11.36
C ARG A 81 -2.90 -0.24 -11.75
N PHE A 82 -3.36 -1.29 -11.05
CA PHE A 82 -3.10 -2.70 -11.34
C PHE A 82 -4.12 -3.34 -12.27
N ALA A 83 -4.90 -2.51 -12.98
CA ALA A 83 -5.74 -3.01 -14.05
C ALA A 83 -4.88 -3.80 -15.05
N PRO A 84 -5.36 -4.96 -15.54
CA PRO A 84 -6.70 -5.48 -15.37
C PRO A 84 -6.81 -6.47 -14.21
N ILE A 85 -5.69 -6.85 -13.58
CA ILE A 85 -5.63 -7.85 -12.49
C ILE A 85 -6.42 -7.39 -11.27
N SER A 86 -6.41 -6.08 -10.98
CA SER A 86 -7.23 -5.52 -9.91
C SER A 86 -8.75 -5.70 -10.12
N TYR A 87 -9.20 -6.02 -11.34
CA TYR A 87 -10.61 -6.36 -11.60
C TYR A 87 -10.97 -7.76 -11.12
N GLU A 88 -9.98 -8.65 -11.03
CA GLU A 88 -10.15 -10.04 -10.58
C GLU A 88 -9.89 -10.15 -9.08
N LYS A 89 -8.76 -9.62 -8.61
CA LYS A 89 -8.23 -9.86 -7.25
C LYS A 89 -7.64 -8.55 -6.66
N PRO A 90 -7.81 -8.29 -5.35
CA PRO A 90 -7.19 -7.12 -4.72
C PRO A 90 -5.66 -7.24 -4.67
N LYS A 91 -4.92 -6.12 -4.70
CA LYS A 91 -3.44 -6.13 -4.78
C LYS A 91 -2.79 -6.87 -3.60
N GLY A 92 -3.33 -6.71 -2.39
CA GLY A 92 -2.78 -7.37 -1.19
C GLY A 92 -2.78 -8.90 -1.22
N VAL A 93 -3.57 -9.55 -2.10
CA VAL A 93 -3.56 -11.02 -2.25
C VAL A 93 -2.70 -11.52 -3.43
N LEU A 94 -2.00 -10.62 -4.12
CA LEU A 94 -1.08 -11.01 -5.17
C LEU A 94 0.14 -11.72 -4.58
N LYS A 95 0.65 -12.70 -5.33
CA LYS A 95 1.86 -13.43 -4.98
C LYS A 95 3.07 -12.75 -5.61
N VAL A 96 4.02 -12.33 -4.79
CA VAL A 96 5.29 -11.74 -5.23
C VAL A 96 6.41 -12.60 -4.66
N ARG A 97 7.29 -13.12 -5.53
CA ARG A 97 8.36 -14.07 -5.17
C ARG A 97 7.86 -15.30 -4.41
N GLY A 98 6.66 -15.76 -4.75
CA GLY A 98 6.03 -16.95 -4.17
C GLY A 98 5.24 -16.72 -2.89
N GLU A 99 5.28 -15.52 -2.31
CA GLU A 99 4.55 -15.18 -1.08
C GLU A 99 3.39 -14.23 -1.37
N VAL A 100 2.25 -14.42 -0.70
CA VAL A 100 1.13 -13.48 -0.78
C VAL A 100 1.50 -12.22 0.03
N LEU A 101 1.36 -11.02 -0.57
CA LEU A 101 1.82 -9.76 0.04
C LEU A 101 1.31 -9.57 1.48
N ILE A 102 0.00 -9.66 1.69
CA ILE A 102 -0.58 -9.48 3.03
C ILE A 102 -0.20 -10.61 4.00
N GLU A 103 -0.06 -11.85 3.52
CA GLU A 103 0.38 -12.95 4.38
C GLU A 103 1.80 -12.74 4.88
N ARG A 104 2.71 -12.30 3.99
CA ARG A 104 4.08 -11.98 4.36
C ARG A 104 4.11 -10.90 5.46
N GLN A 105 3.33 -9.84 5.30
CA GLN A 105 3.26 -8.76 6.29
C GLN A 105 2.69 -9.25 7.63
N ILE A 106 1.64 -10.10 7.61
CA ILE A 106 1.09 -10.74 8.81
C ILE A 106 2.15 -11.62 9.50
N HIS A 107 2.89 -12.44 8.74
CA HIS A 107 3.97 -13.26 9.27
C HIS A 107 5.05 -12.40 9.97
N GLN A 108 5.46 -11.30 9.34
CA GLN A 108 6.45 -10.39 9.90
C GLN A 108 5.96 -9.72 11.20
N LEU A 109 4.69 -9.32 11.25
CA LEU A 109 4.08 -8.79 12.48
C LEU A 109 4.08 -9.83 13.60
N LEU A 110 3.67 -11.07 13.30
CA LEU A 110 3.64 -12.17 14.27
C LEU A 110 5.05 -12.52 14.78
N GLU A 111 6.05 -12.54 13.90
CA GLU A 111 7.46 -12.74 14.25
C GLU A 111 7.99 -11.64 15.20
N ALA A 112 7.51 -10.40 15.04
CA ALA A 112 7.83 -9.29 15.95
C ALA A 112 7.01 -9.32 17.26
N GLY A 113 6.21 -10.37 17.49
CA GLY A 113 5.39 -10.53 18.69
C GLY A 113 4.07 -9.74 18.67
N ILE A 114 3.69 -9.16 17.53
CA ILE A 114 2.47 -8.36 17.38
C ILE A 114 1.36 -9.30 16.90
N THR A 115 0.48 -9.68 17.83
CA THR A 115 -0.55 -10.70 17.59
C THR A 115 -1.96 -10.14 17.42
N ASP A 116 -2.22 -8.93 17.94
CA ASP A 116 -3.48 -8.23 17.67
C ASP A 116 -3.38 -7.50 16.33
N ILE A 117 -3.85 -8.16 15.27
CA ILE A 117 -3.81 -7.65 13.90
C ILE A 117 -5.23 -7.49 13.39
N THR A 118 -5.56 -6.28 12.94
CA THR A 118 -6.83 -5.98 12.28
C THR A 118 -6.59 -5.67 10.81
N VAL A 119 -7.24 -6.40 9.91
CA VAL A 119 -7.22 -6.14 8.47
C VAL A 119 -8.51 -5.44 8.08
N VAL A 120 -8.40 -4.21 7.57
CA VAL A 120 -9.55 -3.43 7.13
C VAL A 120 -9.77 -3.60 5.64
N VAL A 121 -10.89 -4.19 5.26
CA VAL A 121 -11.21 -4.64 3.91
C VAL A 121 -12.38 -3.85 3.32
N GLY A 122 -12.48 -3.81 2.00
CA GLY A 122 -13.51 -3.07 1.28
C GLY A 122 -13.80 -3.75 -0.05
N TYR A 123 -13.15 -3.28 -1.11
CA TYR A 123 -13.22 -3.90 -2.42
C TYR A 123 -12.82 -5.37 -2.38
N LYS A 124 -13.69 -6.26 -2.90
CA LYS A 124 -13.47 -7.72 -2.95
C LYS A 124 -13.04 -8.34 -1.61
N LYS A 125 -13.61 -7.86 -0.51
CA LYS A 125 -13.32 -8.27 0.88
C LYS A 125 -13.29 -9.79 1.11
N GLU A 126 -14.07 -10.55 0.36
CA GLU A 126 -14.16 -12.01 0.44
C GLU A 126 -12.81 -12.71 0.26
N TYR A 127 -11.87 -12.10 -0.48
CA TYR A 127 -10.52 -12.63 -0.68
C TYR A 127 -9.67 -12.61 0.60
N PHE A 128 -10.08 -11.89 1.64
CA PHE A 128 -9.30 -11.73 2.86
C PHE A 128 -9.88 -12.53 4.05
N PHE A 129 -11.11 -13.05 3.97
CA PHE A 129 -11.76 -13.71 5.11
C PHE A 129 -11.03 -14.98 5.59
N TYR A 130 -10.31 -15.66 4.70
CA TYR A 130 -9.51 -16.84 5.08
C TYR A 130 -8.39 -16.51 6.07
N LEU A 131 -7.96 -15.24 6.16
CA LEU A 131 -6.91 -14.81 7.07
C LEU A 131 -7.32 -14.95 8.54
N GLU A 132 -8.61 -14.83 8.88
CA GLU A 132 -9.09 -14.99 10.25
C GLU A 132 -8.81 -16.40 10.77
N GLU A 133 -9.13 -17.43 9.98
CA GLU A 133 -8.88 -18.83 10.36
C GLU A 133 -7.39 -19.18 10.31
N LYS A 134 -6.68 -18.69 9.30
CA LYS A 134 -5.27 -19.04 9.07
C LYS A 134 -4.31 -18.39 10.08
N TYR A 135 -4.59 -17.14 10.47
CA TYR A 135 -3.67 -16.32 11.25
C TYR A 135 -4.25 -15.73 12.54
N GLY A 136 -5.56 -15.86 12.76
CA GLY A 136 -6.21 -15.26 13.93
C GLY A 136 -6.35 -13.74 13.86
N VAL A 137 -6.20 -13.13 12.67
CA VAL A 137 -6.44 -11.69 12.49
C VAL A 137 -7.93 -11.37 12.62
N LYS A 138 -8.26 -10.12 12.90
CA LYS A 138 -9.64 -9.59 12.89
C LYS A 138 -9.92 -8.94 11.55
N ILE A 139 -11.10 -9.16 10.96
CA ILE A 139 -11.51 -8.45 9.75
C ILE A 139 -12.52 -7.35 10.09
N VAL A 140 -12.26 -6.13 9.62
CA VAL A 140 -13.21 -5.00 9.68
C VAL A 140 -13.56 -4.58 8.27
N VAL A 141 -14.85 -4.49 7.95
CA VAL A 141 -15.30 -4.04 6.64
C VAL A 141 -15.52 -2.53 6.67
N ASN A 142 -14.80 -1.79 5.82
CA ASN A 142 -15.04 -0.38 5.54
C ASN A 142 -16.11 -0.26 4.43
N PRO A 143 -17.38 0.09 4.73
CA PRO A 143 -18.42 0.25 3.71
C PRO A 143 -18.22 1.49 2.82
N ASP A 144 -17.43 2.47 3.26
CA ASP A 144 -17.23 3.75 2.56
C ASP A 144 -16.07 3.72 1.56
N TYR A 145 -15.42 2.56 1.38
CA TYR A 145 -14.22 2.41 0.52
C TYR A 145 -14.40 2.91 -0.92
N ALA A 146 -15.63 2.91 -1.44
CA ALA A 146 -15.95 3.33 -2.79
C ALA A 146 -16.28 4.83 -2.91
N THR A 147 -16.63 5.47 -1.80
CA THR A 147 -17.10 6.87 -1.76
C THR A 147 -16.14 7.78 -1.04
N ARG A 148 -15.10 7.23 -0.41
CA ARG A 148 -14.17 7.94 0.46
C ARG A 148 -12.78 7.31 0.39
N ASN A 149 -11.75 8.15 0.48
CA ASN A 149 -10.36 7.70 0.39
C ASN A 149 -9.88 7.01 1.70
N ASN A 150 -8.59 6.69 1.82
CA ASN A 150 -8.06 5.81 2.88
C ASN A 150 -8.28 6.33 4.34
N ASN A 151 -8.62 7.61 4.54
CA ASN A 151 -9.00 8.10 5.88
C ASN A 151 -10.25 7.39 6.45
N SER A 152 -11.13 6.89 5.57
CA SER A 152 -12.27 6.05 5.96
C SER A 152 -11.84 4.75 6.60
N THR A 153 -10.74 4.16 6.14
CA THR A 153 -10.19 2.94 6.73
C THR A 153 -9.85 3.15 8.19
N LEU A 154 -9.14 4.24 8.52
CA LEU A 154 -8.78 4.56 9.90
C LEU A 154 -9.99 4.94 10.76
N TRP A 155 -11.03 5.54 10.18
CA TRP A 155 -12.27 5.86 10.88
C TRP A 155 -12.93 4.62 11.50
N TYR A 156 -13.03 3.53 10.74
CA TYR A 156 -13.68 2.29 11.20
C TYR A 156 -12.88 1.51 12.25
N VAL A 157 -11.65 1.92 12.54
CA VAL A 157 -10.77 1.31 13.55
C VAL A 157 -10.16 2.33 14.50
N LYS A 158 -10.71 3.55 14.56
CA LYS A 158 -10.17 4.66 15.36
C LYS A 158 -10.04 4.32 16.84
N ASP A 159 -10.97 3.52 17.36
CA ASP A 159 -10.99 3.06 18.77
C ASP A 159 -9.88 2.03 19.08
N GLN A 160 -9.19 1.53 18.05
CA GLN A 160 -8.05 0.62 18.17
C GLN A 160 -6.71 1.35 18.07
N LEU A 161 -6.70 2.66 17.75
CA LEU A 161 -5.47 3.45 17.61
C LEU A 161 -4.90 3.79 19.00
N ASP A 162 -3.74 3.24 19.31
CA ASP A 162 -2.97 3.53 20.52
C ASP A 162 -1.46 3.50 20.19
N ASN A 163 -0.78 2.41 20.53
CA ASN A 163 0.58 2.09 20.10
C ASN A 163 0.49 1.13 18.91
N THR A 164 0.24 1.66 17.73
CA THR A 164 -0.31 0.90 16.61
C THR A 164 0.52 1.07 15.35
N TYR A 165 0.85 -0.03 14.70
CA TYR A 165 1.34 0.00 13.32
C TYR A 165 0.18 0.21 12.35
N ILE A 166 0.33 1.12 11.40
CA ILE A 166 -0.56 1.26 10.24
C ILE A 166 0.23 0.87 9.00
N CYS A 167 -0.29 -0.10 8.26
CA CYS A 167 0.38 -0.68 7.10
C CYS A 167 -0.53 -0.66 5.89
N SER A 168 0.05 -0.50 4.71
CA SER A 168 -0.64 -0.75 3.44
C SER A 168 -0.52 -2.23 3.09
N SER A 169 -1.61 -2.86 2.65
CA SER A 169 -1.63 -4.30 2.35
C SER A 169 -0.72 -4.73 1.19
N ASP A 170 -0.19 -3.76 0.46
CA ASP A 170 0.52 -3.89 -0.78
C ASP A 170 1.98 -3.42 -0.74
N ASP A 171 2.48 -3.15 0.48
CA ASP A 171 3.91 -3.02 0.77
C ASP A 171 4.58 -4.39 0.76
N TYR A 172 5.74 -4.49 0.09
CA TYR A 172 6.64 -5.64 0.18
C TYR A 172 7.90 -5.25 0.96
N PHE A 173 8.09 -5.86 2.14
CA PHE A 173 9.29 -5.67 2.96
C PHE A 173 10.27 -6.83 2.74
N THR A 174 11.50 -6.56 2.30
CA THR A 174 12.53 -7.61 2.08
C THR A 174 13.07 -8.19 3.40
N GLN A 175 13.05 -7.39 4.46
CA GLN A 175 13.36 -7.78 5.84
C GLN A 175 12.21 -7.39 6.76
N ASN A 176 12.10 -8.01 7.93
CA ASN A 176 11.05 -7.68 8.89
C ASN A 176 11.28 -6.26 9.46
N PRO A 177 10.39 -5.29 9.23
CA PRO A 177 10.59 -3.92 9.69
C PRO A 177 9.96 -3.63 11.07
N PHE A 178 9.19 -4.59 11.61
CA PHE A 178 8.37 -4.40 12.80
C PHE A 178 9.17 -4.69 14.06
N GLU A 179 8.94 -3.87 15.09
CA GLU A 179 9.60 -4.00 16.38
C GLU A 179 8.57 -4.19 17.49
N HIS A 180 8.91 -4.99 18.50
CA HIS A 180 8.04 -5.22 19.66
C HIS A 180 7.90 -3.98 20.56
N TYR A 181 8.95 -3.14 20.63
CA TYR A 181 8.95 -1.88 21.38
C TYR A 181 9.37 -0.72 20.49
N VAL A 182 8.58 0.34 20.44
CA VAL A 182 8.83 1.54 19.63
C VAL A 182 8.76 2.79 20.49
N TYR A 183 9.77 3.66 20.38
CA TYR A 183 9.96 4.82 21.25
C TYR A 183 8.89 5.91 21.08
N GLU A 184 8.61 6.28 19.84
CA GLU A 184 7.70 7.38 19.48
C GLU A 184 7.17 7.17 18.06
N ALA A 185 6.13 7.92 17.70
CA ALA A 185 5.53 7.88 16.39
C ALA A 185 6.55 8.21 15.29
N TYR A 186 6.52 7.46 14.20
CA TYR A 186 7.41 7.66 13.06
C TYR A 186 6.74 7.30 11.76
N TYR A 187 7.24 7.87 10.66
CA TYR A 187 6.89 7.48 9.29
C TYR A 187 8.10 6.85 8.59
N SER A 188 7.92 5.69 7.93
CA SER A 188 9.00 5.04 7.17
C SER A 188 9.32 5.82 5.90
N ALA A 189 10.61 5.95 5.61
CA ALA A 189 11.07 6.75 4.48
C ALA A 189 12.21 6.06 3.74
N THR A 190 12.17 6.16 2.41
CA THR A 190 13.27 5.81 1.52
C THR A 190 13.81 7.06 0.84
N TYR A 191 15.06 7.02 0.38
CA TYR A 191 15.69 8.14 -0.31
C TYR A 191 15.58 7.96 -1.82
N VAL A 192 15.04 8.97 -2.51
CA VAL A 192 14.99 9.00 -3.98
C VAL A 192 15.99 10.02 -4.49
N ALA A 193 16.95 9.55 -5.30
CA ALA A 193 17.88 10.40 -6.03
C ALA A 193 17.25 10.89 -7.35
N GLY A 194 17.46 12.16 -7.69
CA GLY A 194 16.83 12.77 -8.88
C GLY A 194 15.42 13.30 -8.61
N GLU A 195 14.71 13.66 -9.68
CA GLU A 195 13.34 14.19 -9.62
C GLU A 195 12.35 13.10 -9.24
N THR A 196 11.33 13.49 -8.46
CA THR A 196 10.26 12.61 -8.02
C THR A 196 8.97 13.40 -7.85
N ASP A 197 7.83 12.76 -8.11
CA ASP A 197 6.49 13.30 -7.83
C ASP A 197 5.95 12.87 -6.45
N GLU A 198 6.78 12.16 -5.67
CA GLU A 198 6.42 11.59 -4.38
C GLU A 198 6.35 12.61 -3.25
N TRP A 199 5.83 12.17 -2.11
CA TRP A 199 5.67 12.97 -0.90
C TRP A 199 7.00 13.16 -0.16
N CYS A 200 7.68 14.26 -0.47
CA CYS A 200 9.01 14.61 0.01
C CYS A 200 8.97 15.20 1.44
N LEU A 201 9.69 14.57 2.37
CA LEU A 201 9.77 14.92 3.78
C LEU A 201 10.77 16.05 4.06
N LYS A 202 10.41 16.98 4.94
CA LYS A 202 11.32 17.96 5.56
C LYS A 202 11.69 17.55 6.97
N GLU A 203 12.96 17.26 7.19
CA GLU A 203 13.50 16.82 8.47
C GLU A 203 13.99 18.02 9.32
N GLY A 204 13.48 18.08 10.56
CA GLY A 204 13.91 19.01 11.59
C GLY A 204 14.86 18.37 12.61
N ARG A 205 15.08 19.06 13.73
CA ARG A 205 15.97 18.56 14.80
C ARG A 205 15.47 17.22 15.36
N GLY A 206 16.38 16.26 15.52
CA GLY A 206 16.07 14.95 16.10
C GLY A 206 15.19 14.08 15.20
N GLY A 207 15.21 14.29 13.89
CA GLY A 207 14.42 13.52 12.93
C GLY A 207 12.95 13.93 12.85
N ARG A 208 12.51 14.95 13.60
CA ARG A 208 11.12 15.44 13.56
C ARG A 208 10.71 15.82 12.13
N ILE A 209 9.62 15.25 11.62
CA ILE A 209 9.06 15.67 10.34
C ILE A 209 8.37 17.03 10.54
N THR A 210 8.77 18.04 9.77
CA THR A 210 8.31 19.44 9.92
C THR A 210 7.49 19.96 8.76
N GLY A 211 7.52 19.26 7.63
CA GLY A 211 6.78 19.59 6.41
C GLY A 211 6.81 18.40 5.45
N VAL A 212 5.84 18.40 4.53
CA VAL A 212 5.80 17.47 3.39
C VAL A 212 5.40 18.26 2.16
N GLU A 213 6.07 18.03 1.05
CA GLU A 213 5.76 18.63 -0.25
C GLU A 213 5.61 17.51 -1.29
N ILE A 214 4.57 17.59 -2.12
CA ILE A 214 4.39 16.65 -3.22
C ILE A 214 5.28 17.11 -4.36
N GLY A 215 6.15 16.21 -4.82
CA GLY A 215 7.16 16.51 -5.80
C GLY A 215 8.43 17.12 -5.21
N GLY A 216 9.57 16.84 -5.83
CA GLY A 216 10.86 17.34 -5.37
C GLY A 216 12.02 16.65 -6.08
N SER A 217 13.20 16.75 -5.47
CA SER A 217 14.36 15.99 -5.92
C SER A 217 15.30 15.67 -4.77
N ASN A 218 16.03 14.56 -4.86
CA ASN A 218 17.07 14.18 -3.89
C ASN A 218 16.54 14.22 -2.44
N SER A 219 15.43 13.52 -2.22
CA SER A 219 14.62 13.68 -1.02
C SER A 219 14.28 12.34 -0.38
N TRP A 220 14.08 12.37 0.93
CA TRP A 220 13.41 11.28 1.63
C TRP A 220 11.91 11.37 1.37
N ILE A 221 11.29 10.28 0.95
CA ILE A 221 9.86 10.23 0.63
C ILE A 221 9.10 9.40 1.66
N MET A 222 7.81 9.66 1.82
CA MET A 222 6.90 8.82 2.59
C MET A 222 6.64 7.52 1.84
N LEU A 223 7.15 6.39 2.36
CA LEU A 223 6.96 5.07 1.72
C LEU A 223 6.94 3.96 2.78
N GLY A 224 5.89 3.15 2.77
CA GLY A 224 5.72 1.98 3.65
C GLY A 224 4.86 2.23 4.89
N HIS A 225 5.18 1.52 5.98
CA HIS A 225 4.41 1.54 7.23
C HIS A 225 4.70 2.77 8.10
N VAL A 226 3.72 3.10 8.93
CA VAL A 226 3.83 4.16 9.94
C VAL A 226 3.53 3.57 11.31
N TYR A 227 4.16 4.12 12.35
CA TYR A 227 3.83 3.78 13.73
C TYR A 227 3.20 4.99 14.41
N PHE A 228 2.02 4.80 14.99
CA PHE A 228 1.38 5.78 15.85
C PHE A 228 1.67 5.40 17.30
N ASP A 229 2.32 6.28 18.05
CA ASP A 229 2.35 6.16 19.50
C ASP A 229 1.03 6.65 20.11
N ARG A 230 0.79 6.29 21.38
CA ARG A 230 -0.40 6.68 22.14
C ARG A 230 -0.74 8.16 22.06
N GLN A 231 0.26 9.05 22.11
CA GLN A 231 0.01 10.49 22.09
C GLN A 231 -0.42 10.95 20.69
N PHE A 232 0.23 10.45 19.65
CA PHE A 232 -0.14 10.67 18.27
C PHE A 232 -1.55 10.15 18.00
N SER A 233 -1.82 8.87 18.32
CA SER A 233 -3.11 8.22 18.10
C SER A 233 -4.26 9.01 18.70
N LYS A 234 -4.17 9.39 19.97
CA LYS A 234 -5.22 10.19 20.63
C LYS A 234 -5.51 11.50 19.89
N LYS A 235 -4.47 12.28 19.58
CA LYS A 235 -4.63 13.56 18.87
C LYS A 235 -5.16 13.37 17.46
N PHE A 236 -4.68 12.34 16.76
CA PHE A 236 -5.11 12.04 15.41
C PHE A 236 -6.59 11.64 15.38
N VAL A 237 -7.05 10.83 16.35
CA VAL A 237 -8.47 10.51 16.51
C VAL A 237 -9.30 11.76 16.77
N ASP A 238 -8.89 12.63 17.70
CA ASP A 238 -9.60 13.90 17.97
C ASP A 238 -9.75 14.75 16.69
N ILE A 239 -8.68 14.83 15.88
CA ILE A 239 -8.68 15.54 14.59
C ILE A 239 -9.59 14.84 13.59
N LEU A 240 -9.45 13.53 13.44
CA LEU A 240 -10.21 12.72 12.49
C LEU A 240 -11.72 12.87 12.76
N GLU A 241 -12.15 12.78 14.02
CA GLU A 241 -13.54 13.03 14.43
C GLU A 241 -14.03 14.44 14.11
N ALA A 242 -13.18 15.45 14.27
CA ALA A 242 -13.55 16.83 13.95
C ALA A 242 -13.65 17.11 12.45
N VAL A 243 -13.02 16.31 11.59
CA VAL A 243 -12.99 16.54 10.15
C VAL A 243 -13.76 15.52 9.33
N TYR A 244 -14.09 14.35 9.87
CA TYR A 244 -14.64 13.23 9.10
C TYR A 244 -15.91 13.60 8.33
N ASP A 245 -16.91 14.22 8.94
CA ASP A 245 -18.16 14.50 8.23
C ASP A 245 -18.07 15.70 7.25
N LYS A 246 -16.89 16.30 7.07
CA LYS A 246 -16.71 17.46 6.20
C LYS A 246 -16.49 17.06 4.74
N PRO A 247 -17.23 17.65 3.78
CA PRO A 247 -17.12 17.32 2.35
C PRO A 247 -15.69 17.44 1.79
N GLU A 248 -14.92 18.42 2.25
CA GLU A 248 -13.55 18.62 1.78
C GLU A 248 -12.59 17.49 2.14
N THR A 249 -12.94 16.60 3.08
CA THR A 249 -12.07 15.49 3.52
C THR A 249 -12.45 14.14 2.91
N VAL A 250 -13.46 14.09 2.04
CA VAL A 250 -13.92 12.84 1.43
C VAL A 250 -12.82 12.21 0.56
N ASP A 251 -12.16 13.02 -0.25
CA ASP A 251 -11.13 12.56 -1.18
C ASP A 251 -9.73 12.49 -0.57
N MET A 252 -9.57 12.87 0.71
CA MET A 252 -8.25 13.00 1.33
C MET A 252 -7.65 11.68 1.78
N LEU A 253 -6.36 11.49 1.55
CA LEU A 253 -5.61 10.50 2.28
C LEU A 253 -5.50 10.89 3.76
N TRP A 254 -5.34 9.92 4.67
CA TRP A 254 -5.07 10.21 6.08
C TRP A 254 -3.74 10.96 6.24
N GLU A 255 -2.79 10.69 5.34
CA GLU A 255 -1.53 11.40 5.20
C GLU A 255 -1.76 12.89 4.92
N GLU A 256 -2.76 13.27 4.10
CA GLU A 256 -3.11 14.69 3.87
C GLU A 256 -3.64 15.36 5.14
N ILE A 257 -4.44 14.63 5.93
CA ILE A 257 -4.91 15.10 7.24
C ILE A 257 -3.72 15.31 8.18
N TYR A 258 -2.80 14.35 8.24
CA TYR A 258 -1.57 14.48 9.01
C TYR A 258 -0.76 15.72 8.58
N VAL A 259 -0.52 15.92 7.28
CA VAL A 259 0.26 17.05 6.76
C VAL A 259 -0.38 18.39 7.12
N ARG A 260 -1.72 18.50 7.07
CA ARG A 260 -2.44 19.71 7.47
C ARG A 260 -2.29 20.03 8.96
N HIS A 261 -2.08 19.02 9.79
CA HIS A 261 -1.94 19.11 11.24
C HIS A 261 -0.51 18.82 11.74
N ILE A 262 0.49 18.91 10.87
CA ILE A 262 1.87 18.46 11.14
C ILE A 262 2.54 19.15 12.34
N LYS A 263 2.06 20.34 12.70
CA LYS A 263 2.52 21.09 13.88
C LYS A 263 1.99 20.50 15.19
N GLU A 264 0.80 19.90 15.15
CA GLU A 264 0.07 19.34 16.30
C GLU A 264 0.38 17.85 16.50
N LEU A 265 0.62 17.15 15.38
CA LEU A 265 0.92 15.73 15.26
C LEU A 265 2.43 15.48 15.14
N SER A 266 3.01 14.84 16.15
CA SER A 266 4.45 14.62 16.23
C SER A 266 4.87 13.27 15.72
N MET A 267 5.69 13.26 14.66
CA MET A 267 6.35 12.07 14.12
C MET A 267 7.81 12.37 13.78
N THR A 268 8.64 11.35 13.88
CA THR A 268 10.01 11.34 13.38
C THR A 268 10.10 10.59 12.05
N ILE A 269 11.13 10.88 11.27
CA ILE A 269 11.46 10.10 10.07
C ILE A 269 12.19 8.82 10.48
N ARG A 270 11.76 7.68 9.96
CA ARG A 270 12.51 6.43 10.03
C ARG A 270 13.05 6.05 8.66
N LYS A 271 14.37 6.17 8.52
CA LYS A 271 15.07 5.98 7.25
C LYS A 271 15.36 4.50 7.03
N TYR A 272 14.93 3.98 5.89
CA TYR A 272 15.24 2.63 5.43
C TYR A 272 16.26 2.70 4.29
N PRO A 273 17.21 1.75 4.23
CA PRO A 273 18.05 1.57 3.04
C PRO A 273 17.22 1.28 1.80
N ASP A 274 17.79 1.60 0.64
CA ASP A 274 17.21 1.24 -0.66
C ASP A 274 17.01 -0.28 -0.75
N GLY A 275 15.87 -0.68 -1.33
CA GLY A 275 15.46 -2.07 -1.48
C GLY A 275 14.93 -2.77 -0.21
N VAL A 276 14.72 -2.05 0.89
CA VAL A 276 14.02 -2.62 2.06
C VAL A 276 12.50 -2.61 1.90
N ILE A 277 11.96 -1.53 1.34
CA ILE A 277 10.53 -1.30 1.16
C ILE A 277 10.26 -1.16 -0.33
N TYR A 278 9.30 -1.92 -0.86
CA TYR A 278 8.78 -1.76 -2.21
C TYR A 278 7.28 -1.55 -2.15
N GLU A 279 6.81 -0.49 -2.80
CA GLU A 279 5.41 -0.32 -3.20
C GLU A 279 5.39 -0.40 -4.73
N PHE A 280 4.58 -1.30 -5.28
CA PHE A 280 4.47 -1.41 -6.74
C PHE A 280 3.31 -0.54 -7.20
N ASP A 281 3.55 0.48 -8.01
CA ASP A 281 2.50 1.36 -8.54
C ASP A 281 1.92 0.88 -9.87
N SER A 282 2.63 -0.02 -10.53
CA SER A 282 2.25 -0.62 -11.80
C SER A 282 2.60 -2.10 -11.88
N LEU A 283 1.95 -2.80 -12.80
CA LEU A 283 2.31 -4.18 -13.15
C LEU A 283 3.73 -4.28 -13.73
N ASP A 284 4.18 -3.23 -14.40
CA ASP A 284 5.52 -3.18 -15.00
C ASP A 284 6.61 -3.11 -13.93
N GLU A 285 6.43 -2.31 -12.88
CA GLU A 285 7.35 -2.29 -11.73
C GLU A 285 7.38 -3.64 -11.01
N LEU A 286 6.22 -4.25 -10.77
CA LEU A 286 6.14 -5.55 -10.14
C LEU A 286 6.85 -6.62 -11.00
N ARG A 287 6.65 -6.60 -12.32
CA ARG A 287 7.35 -7.47 -13.28
C ARG A 287 8.87 -7.25 -13.26
N GLN A 288 9.36 -6.01 -13.10
CA GLN A 288 10.79 -5.76 -13.00
C GLN A 288 11.37 -6.35 -11.70
N PHE A 289 10.61 -6.29 -10.61
CA PHE A 289 11.02 -6.82 -9.31
C PHE A 289 10.96 -8.35 -9.22
N ASP A 290 9.92 -8.94 -9.82
CA ASP A 290 9.69 -10.38 -9.94
C ASP A 290 9.35 -10.74 -11.40
N PRO A 291 10.37 -11.01 -12.24
CA PRO A 291 10.16 -11.38 -13.64
C PRO A 291 9.30 -12.63 -13.85
N ALA A 292 9.23 -13.51 -12.86
CA ALA A 292 8.42 -14.73 -12.91
C ALA A 292 6.93 -14.45 -12.60
N PHE A 293 6.58 -13.24 -12.13
CA PHE A 293 5.21 -12.90 -11.76
C PHE A 293 4.23 -13.08 -12.92
N ILE A 294 4.49 -12.45 -14.07
CA ILE A 294 3.57 -12.48 -15.23
C ILE A 294 3.44 -13.88 -15.82
N GLU A 295 4.49 -14.70 -15.77
CA GLU A 295 4.43 -16.07 -16.28
C GLU A 295 3.55 -16.96 -15.41
N ASN A 296 3.56 -16.73 -14.09
CA ASN A 296 2.82 -17.52 -13.11
C ASN A 296 1.51 -16.87 -12.66
N ILE A 297 1.13 -15.76 -13.30
CA ILE A 297 -0.08 -15.06 -12.89
C ILE A 297 -1.32 -15.88 -13.26
N ASP A 298 -2.09 -16.20 -12.22
CA ASP A 298 -3.40 -16.83 -12.31
C ASP A 298 -4.46 -15.74 -12.55
N SER A 299 -4.67 -15.41 -13.83
CA SER A 299 -5.55 -14.35 -14.31
C SER A 299 -6.28 -14.80 -15.58
N GLU A 300 -7.61 -14.89 -15.51
CA GLU A 300 -8.47 -15.26 -16.63
C GLU A 300 -8.42 -14.19 -17.73
N ILE A 301 -8.20 -12.92 -17.35
CA ILE A 301 -8.00 -11.83 -18.29
C ILE A 301 -6.76 -12.07 -19.16
N PHE A 302 -5.62 -12.43 -18.57
CA PHE A 302 -4.41 -12.73 -19.34
C PHE A 302 -4.59 -13.97 -20.21
N ASP A 303 -5.23 -15.01 -19.68
CA ASP A 303 -5.51 -16.24 -20.45
C ASP A 303 -6.42 -15.96 -21.65
N ASN A 304 -7.43 -15.10 -21.49
CA ASN A 304 -8.29 -14.66 -22.59
C ASN A 304 -7.50 -13.88 -23.64
N ILE A 305 -6.66 -12.91 -23.24
CA ILE A 305 -5.83 -12.13 -24.17
C ILE A 305 -4.91 -13.06 -24.96
N VAL A 306 -4.23 -14.01 -24.31
CA VAL A 306 -3.38 -15.01 -24.95
C VAL A 306 -4.15 -15.86 -25.96
N SER A 307 -5.35 -16.33 -25.58
CA SER A 307 -6.20 -17.15 -26.42
C SER A 307 -6.68 -16.41 -27.68
N VAL A 308 -7.11 -15.15 -27.52
CA VAL A 308 -7.68 -14.32 -28.60
C VAL A 308 -6.62 -13.75 -29.53
N LEU A 309 -5.50 -13.28 -28.99
CA LEU A 309 -4.44 -12.60 -29.76
C LEU A 309 -3.29 -13.54 -30.15
N HIS A 310 -3.32 -14.79 -29.68
CA HIS A 310 -2.30 -15.80 -29.95
C HIS A 310 -0.86 -15.35 -29.60
N CYS A 311 -0.72 -14.65 -28.48
CA CYS A 311 0.57 -14.15 -27.94
C CYS A 311 1.00 -14.93 -26.68
N GLN A 312 2.17 -14.63 -26.12
CA GLN A 312 2.57 -15.14 -24.81
C GLN A 312 2.31 -14.11 -23.71
N LYS A 313 2.07 -14.52 -22.46
CA LYS A 313 1.83 -13.59 -21.34
C LYS A 313 2.95 -12.56 -21.17
N LYS A 314 4.21 -12.97 -21.36
CA LYS A 314 5.39 -12.08 -21.29
C LYS A 314 5.42 -10.97 -22.34
N ASP A 315 4.65 -11.11 -23.42
CA ASP A 315 4.57 -10.12 -24.50
C ASP A 315 3.54 -9.03 -24.19
N ILE A 316 2.76 -9.19 -23.12
CA ILE A 316 1.68 -8.28 -22.72
C ILE A 316 2.21 -7.32 -21.64
N HIS A 317 2.07 -6.01 -21.87
CA HIS A 317 2.54 -4.96 -20.95
C HIS A 317 1.83 -3.62 -21.19
N GLY A 318 2.26 -2.55 -20.51
CA GLY A 318 1.74 -1.20 -20.77
C GLY A 318 0.27 -1.02 -20.36
N PHE A 319 -0.13 -1.70 -19.28
CA PHE A 319 -1.49 -1.59 -18.78
C PHE A 319 -1.72 -0.27 -18.07
N TYR A 320 -2.83 0.38 -18.40
CA TYR A 320 -3.37 1.47 -17.59
C TYR A 320 -4.89 1.55 -17.71
N PRO A 321 -5.60 1.97 -16.64
CA PRO A 321 -7.05 2.08 -16.67
C PRO A 321 -7.50 3.20 -17.61
N LEU A 322 -8.52 2.93 -18.42
CA LEU A 322 -9.19 3.91 -19.27
C LEU A 322 -10.46 4.39 -18.55
N LYS A 323 -10.44 5.63 -18.04
CA LYS A 323 -11.56 6.24 -17.30
C LYS A 323 -12.74 6.69 -18.20
N GLN A 324 -13.06 5.93 -19.24
CA GLN A 324 -14.15 6.26 -20.17
C GLN A 324 -15.22 5.15 -20.15
N GLY A 325 -16.33 5.42 -19.46
CA GLY A 325 -17.50 4.52 -19.39
C GLY A 325 -18.22 4.61 -18.05
N LEU A 326 -19.56 4.50 -18.05
CA LEU A 326 -20.38 4.56 -16.83
C LEU A 326 -20.49 3.21 -16.10
N THR A 327 -20.36 2.09 -16.83
CA THR A 327 -20.74 0.75 -16.34
C THR A 327 -19.69 -0.34 -16.57
N ASN A 328 -18.56 -0.06 -17.23
CA ASN A 328 -17.56 -1.08 -17.55
C ASN A 328 -16.16 -0.61 -17.16
N LEU A 329 -15.32 -1.59 -16.80
CA LEU A 329 -13.93 -1.36 -16.45
C LEU A 329 -13.09 -1.62 -17.71
N SER A 330 -12.45 -0.57 -18.23
CA SER A 330 -11.63 -0.66 -19.43
C SER A 330 -10.17 -0.43 -19.09
N ALA A 331 -9.28 -1.15 -19.75
CA ALA A 331 -7.83 -0.98 -19.63
C ALA A 331 -7.19 -1.01 -21.01
N HIS A 332 -6.24 -0.10 -21.23
CA HIS A 332 -5.32 -0.19 -22.35
C HIS A 332 -4.30 -1.30 -22.08
N PHE A 333 -3.78 -1.93 -23.13
CA PHE A 333 -2.58 -2.78 -23.05
C PHE A 333 -1.84 -2.88 -24.39
N ILE A 334 -0.59 -3.31 -24.34
CA ILE A 334 0.30 -3.50 -25.48
C ILE A 334 0.62 -4.99 -25.61
N VAL A 335 0.69 -5.48 -26.84
CA VAL A 335 1.28 -6.78 -27.17
C VAL A 335 2.47 -6.58 -28.10
N GLY A 336 3.61 -7.16 -27.73
CA GLY A 336 4.86 -7.06 -28.48
C GLY A 336 5.72 -5.86 -28.09
N TYR A 337 6.91 -5.75 -28.70
CA TYR A 337 7.92 -4.73 -28.38
C TYR A 337 8.46 -4.08 -29.66
N GLY A 338 8.94 -2.85 -29.55
CA GLY A 338 9.50 -2.12 -30.70
C GLY A 338 8.44 -1.69 -31.71
N ASP A 339 8.84 -1.55 -32.98
CA ASP A 339 7.99 -1.01 -34.05
C ASP A 339 6.78 -1.89 -34.40
N ASP A 340 6.85 -3.18 -34.07
CA ASP A 340 5.76 -4.14 -34.32
C ASP A 340 4.70 -4.16 -33.21
N ALA A 341 4.93 -3.45 -32.10
CA ALA A 341 4.01 -3.43 -30.96
C ALA A 341 2.62 -2.91 -31.34
N GLN A 342 1.58 -3.61 -30.88
CA GLN A 342 0.19 -3.26 -31.14
C GLN A 342 -0.52 -2.91 -29.84
N GLU A 343 -1.40 -1.91 -29.89
CA GLU A 343 -2.14 -1.40 -28.74
C GLU A 343 -3.61 -1.83 -28.80
N TYR A 344 -4.14 -2.19 -27.65
CA TYR A 344 -5.46 -2.79 -27.48
C TYR A 344 -6.20 -2.20 -26.28
N VAL A 345 -7.51 -2.43 -26.28
CA VAL A 345 -8.40 -2.15 -25.16
C VAL A 345 -9.02 -3.46 -24.70
N TYR A 346 -8.85 -3.77 -23.43
CA TYR A 346 -9.60 -4.80 -22.74
C TYR A 346 -10.76 -4.16 -22.01
N ARG A 347 -11.97 -4.67 -22.20
CA ARG A 347 -13.16 -4.27 -21.46
C ARG A 347 -13.65 -5.43 -20.63
N HIS A 348 -13.65 -5.23 -19.33
CA HIS A 348 -14.28 -6.09 -18.35
C HIS A 348 -15.69 -5.57 -18.05
N PRO A 349 -16.74 -6.40 -18.11
CA PRO A 349 -18.09 -5.98 -17.81
C PRO A 349 -18.22 -5.58 -16.35
N GLY A 350 -19.04 -4.58 -16.10
CA GLY A 350 -19.45 -4.25 -14.73
C GLY A 350 -20.38 -5.31 -14.16
N VAL A 351 -20.36 -5.42 -12.83
CA VAL A 351 -21.27 -6.29 -12.07
C VAL A 351 -22.72 -5.92 -12.37
N GLY A 352 -23.55 -6.91 -12.69
CA GLY A 352 -24.98 -6.71 -12.96
C GLY A 352 -25.31 -6.37 -14.42
N THR A 353 -24.31 -6.13 -15.27
CA THR A 353 -24.55 -5.82 -16.69
C THR A 353 -25.11 -7.00 -17.48
N GLU A 354 -24.90 -8.24 -17.01
CA GLU A 354 -25.47 -9.46 -17.58
C GLU A 354 -27.01 -9.48 -17.56
N LYS A 355 -27.63 -8.68 -16.68
CA LYS A 355 -29.09 -8.52 -16.60
C LYS A 355 -29.63 -7.39 -17.48
N LEU A 356 -28.76 -6.54 -18.00
CA LEU A 356 -29.12 -5.31 -18.71
C LEU A 356 -28.74 -5.36 -20.20
N VAL A 357 -27.76 -6.17 -20.55
CA VAL A 357 -27.17 -6.20 -21.90
C VAL A 357 -27.39 -7.57 -22.53
N ASP A 358 -28.04 -7.58 -23.69
CA ASP A 358 -28.09 -8.76 -24.56
C ASP A 358 -26.76 -8.89 -25.32
N ARG A 359 -25.87 -9.74 -24.80
CA ARG A 359 -24.52 -9.93 -25.35
C ARG A 359 -24.51 -10.59 -26.71
N ALA A 360 -25.49 -11.44 -27.02
CA ALA A 360 -25.60 -12.04 -28.34
C ALA A 360 -25.96 -10.98 -29.39
N ALA A 361 -26.87 -10.06 -29.03
CA ALA A 361 -27.21 -8.93 -29.90
C ALA A 361 -26.05 -7.92 -30.03
N GLU A 362 -25.33 -7.63 -28.93
CA GLU A 362 -24.15 -6.75 -28.93
C GLU A 362 -23.08 -7.28 -29.89
N GLU A 363 -22.68 -8.54 -29.75
CA GLU A 363 -21.65 -9.15 -30.59
C GLU A 363 -22.09 -9.20 -32.06
N ALA A 364 -23.35 -9.59 -32.33
CA ALA A 364 -23.87 -9.64 -33.70
C ALA A 364 -23.81 -8.25 -34.38
N GLY A 365 -24.15 -7.18 -33.66
CA GLY A 365 -24.05 -5.81 -34.15
C GLY A 365 -22.61 -5.39 -34.44
N LEU A 366 -21.68 -5.72 -33.55
CA LEU A 366 -20.25 -5.41 -33.71
C LEU A 366 -19.61 -6.17 -34.87
N ARG A 367 -19.95 -7.46 -35.03
CA ARG A 367 -19.52 -8.27 -36.17
C ARG A 367 -20.02 -7.70 -37.49
N LEU A 368 -21.30 -7.34 -37.56
CA LEU A 368 -21.87 -6.73 -38.75
C LEU A 368 -21.20 -5.39 -39.08
N ALA A 369 -20.95 -4.53 -38.10
CA ALA A 369 -20.24 -3.27 -38.31
C ALA A 369 -18.83 -3.48 -38.87
N ARG A 370 -18.12 -4.51 -38.38
CA ARG A 370 -16.81 -4.91 -38.90
C ARG A 370 -16.87 -5.45 -40.33
N GLU A 371 -17.83 -6.33 -40.63
CA GLU A 371 -18.02 -6.89 -41.97
C GLU A 371 -18.37 -5.82 -43.01
N LEU A 372 -19.10 -4.79 -42.61
CA LEU A 372 -19.41 -3.62 -43.43
C LEU A 372 -18.25 -2.61 -43.54
N GLY A 373 -17.13 -2.84 -42.82
CA GLY A 373 -15.98 -1.94 -42.79
C GLY A 373 -16.21 -0.63 -42.02
N LEU A 374 -17.27 -0.57 -41.22
CA LEU A 374 -17.61 0.60 -40.39
C LEU A 374 -16.79 0.63 -39.10
N ASP A 375 -16.43 -0.54 -38.56
CA ASP A 375 -15.58 -0.68 -37.37
C ASP A 375 -14.40 -1.63 -37.64
N ASN A 376 -13.20 -1.06 -37.70
CA ASN A 376 -11.95 -1.82 -37.89
C ASN A 376 -11.25 -2.16 -36.56
N THR A 377 -11.86 -1.80 -35.43
CA THR A 377 -11.28 -1.95 -34.09
C THR A 377 -11.74 -3.23 -33.40
N PHE A 378 -12.97 -3.71 -33.67
CA PHE A 378 -13.52 -4.90 -33.02
C PHE A 378 -12.71 -6.17 -33.31
N ILE A 379 -12.26 -6.86 -32.26
CA ILE A 379 -11.53 -8.13 -32.36
C ILE A 379 -12.38 -9.30 -31.88
N TYR A 380 -12.86 -9.24 -30.64
CA TYR A 380 -13.52 -10.35 -29.97
C TYR A 380 -14.46 -9.88 -28.85
N GLU A 381 -15.53 -10.63 -28.62
CA GLU A 381 -16.39 -10.54 -27.45
C GLU A 381 -16.74 -11.95 -26.96
N ASP A 382 -16.63 -12.17 -25.65
CA ASP A 382 -17.14 -13.37 -25.00
C ASP A 382 -18.60 -13.13 -24.60
N GLN A 383 -19.53 -13.85 -25.23
CA GLN A 383 -20.96 -13.69 -24.93
C GLN A 383 -21.35 -14.09 -23.50
N LYS A 384 -20.61 -15.01 -22.89
CA LYS A 384 -20.93 -15.57 -21.58
C LYS A 384 -20.33 -14.71 -20.48
N GLU A 385 -19.04 -14.44 -20.58
CA GLU A 385 -18.32 -13.65 -19.57
C GLU A 385 -18.47 -12.14 -19.81
N GLY A 386 -18.87 -11.71 -21.01
CA GLY A 386 -19.10 -10.30 -21.37
C GLY A 386 -17.84 -9.48 -21.62
N TRP A 387 -16.68 -10.14 -21.68
CA TRP A 387 -15.37 -9.51 -21.96
C TRP A 387 -15.26 -9.12 -23.42
N LYS A 388 -14.55 -8.02 -23.70
CA LYS A 388 -14.30 -7.56 -25.08
C LYS A 388 -12.87 -7.11 -25.27
N ILE A 389 -12.32 -7.43 -26.45
CA ILE A 389 -11.03 -6.97 -26.91
C ILE A 389 -11.22 -6.19 -28.22
N SER A 390 -10.60 -5.02 -28.30
CA SER A 390 -10.56 -4.18 -29.50
C SER A 390 -9.19 -3.53 -29.68
N LYS A 391 -8.87 -3.11 -30.90
CA LYS A 391 -7.69 -2.27 -31.16
C LYS A 391 -7.85 -0.90 -30.49
N PHE A 392 -6.77 -0.38 -29.93
CA PHE A 392 -6.74 0.98 -29.43
C PHE A 392 -6.60 1.97 -30.58
N VAL A 393 -7.37 3.05 -30.54
CA VAL A 393 -7.31 4.13 -31.53
C VAL A 393 -6.56 5.31 -30.94
N LYS A 394 -5.32 5.51 -31.40
CA LYS A 394 -4.48 6.62 -30.97
C LYS A 394 -5.11 7.96 -31.35
N ASN A 395 -5.02 8.92 -30.44
CA ASN A 395 -5.52 10.29 -30.64
C ASN A 395 -7.03 10.38 -30.92
N ALA A 396 -7.81 9.35 -30.56
CA ALA A 396 -9.26 9.45 -30.61
C ALA A 396 -9.72 10.58 -29.67
N GLN A 397 -10.59 11.45 -30.19
CA GLN A 397 -11.20 12.54 -29.44
C GLN A 397 -12.70 12.45 -29.58
N ASN A 398 -13.41 12.88 -28.53
CA ASN A 398 -14.85 13.05 -28.62
C ASN A 398 -15.16 14.13 -29.64
N LEU A 399 -16.20 13.89 -30.45
CA LEU A 399 -16.75 14.90 -31.34
C LEU A 399 -17.17 16.11 -30.50
N ASP A 400 -16.66 17.29 -30.84
CA ASP A 400 -17.12 18.56 -30.27
C ASP A 400 -18.32 19.05 -31.09
N PRO A 401 -19.56 18.94 -30.57
CA PRO A 401 -20.77 19.37 -31.28
C PRO A 401 -20.84 20.90 -31.45
N HIS A 402 -19.95 21.66 -30.80
CA HIS A 402 -19.85 23.10 -30.94
C HIS A 402 -18.77 23.54 -31.93
N ASN A 403 -18.00 22.60 -32.49
CA ASN A 403 -16.98 22.89 -33.50
C ASN A 403 -17.54 22.65 -34.92
N PRO A 404 -17.86 23.71 -35.69
CA PRO A 404 -18.46 23.55 -37.02
C PRO A 404 -17.56 22.80 -38.02
N GLU A 405 -16.24 22.82 -37.83
CA GLU A 405 -15.30 22.08 -38.68
C GLU A 405 -15.41 20.57 -38.45
N GLN A 406 -15.70 20.13 -37.23
CA GLN A 406 -15.89 18.70 -36.92
C GLN A 406 -17.25 18.15 -37.36
N LEU A 407 -18.21 19.04 -37.67
CA LEU A 407 -19.56 18.68 -38.13
C LEU A 407 -19.73 18.77 -39.65
N LYS A 408 -18.68 19.13 -40.40
CA LYS A 408 -18.73 19.15 -41.87
C LYS A 408 -18.85 17.71 -42.39
N ARG A 409 -19.90 17.49 -43.19
CA ARG A 409 -20.21 16.22 -43.84
C ARG A 409 -19.25 15.89 -44.97
#